data_AF-W9W2L5-F1
#
_entry.id   AF-W9W2L5-F1
#
_cell.length_a   1.000
_cell.length_b   1.000
_cell.length_c   1.000
_cell.angle_alpha   90.00
_cell.angle_beta   90.00
_cell.angle_gamma   90.00
#
_symmetry.space_group_name_H-M   'P 1'
#
loop_
_entity.id
_entity.type
_entity.pdbx_description
1 polymer ?
#
loop_
_entity_poly.entity_id
_entity_poly.type
_entity_poly.pdbx_seq_one_letter_code
_entity_poly.pdbx_strand_id
1 'polypeptide(L)'
;MVYDVAIIGAGPCGLAVAARLREATPSALFTDDEHIRYWRRFNRRETIENERRFQRRAADSDLGDRSHSGRSIIVLDAQSDEWMSAWKEKFRKLRINYLRSPLFFHPDPRDRDSLLAFSHLHSRTSELQEIPNVVGKEMSKHRVKKRRQRRITQHLRIDDRDRIDYFTPSAALFEDFCDDIVDRYDLRSVVVRARVENVEYGDLGGLTSAEGFTLATDQGAIFSRIVVLAVGPGCKPFIPIDSNLQLGAEPGSVCHCFATADEHCLPEHVLRKIENGLPTSVVVVGGGLTSAQIADLLICRGVTKVWLLIRGSYKLKHFDVDLEWVSKVRNHQMSVFWSADSDEERLEMLKRARNGGSITPKFDRILQRHVLSGHLAIVTHTRVQDGIWCGRSQTWSIRLSSGQEDAPLCVDHIIHATGAAPNIEKVQCMKQMLEKYPLPSCNGLPRLTDDLMWHNSVPLFLTGGLAALRLGPGAANLAGARQGAERIAWKIEDLLGKGQMALPEEEDSVLADGRGSQLRERERNTMAEQRSEYTGGFVNQFEALTLNEGN
;
A
#
# COMPACT_ATOMS: atom_id res chain seq x y z
N MET A 1 20.84 -20.48 -11.39
CA MET A 1 20.74 -20.09 -9.97
C MET A 1 19.27 -20.02 -9.61
N VAL A 2 18.88 -20.50 -8.42
CA VAL A 2 17.50 -20.40 -7.92
C VAL A 2 17.54 -19.49 -6.70
N TYR A 3 16.77 -18.40 -6.73
CA TYR A 3 16.67 -17.46 -5.61
C TYR A 3 15.77 -18.03 -4.50
N ASP A 4 15.99 -17.63 -3.25
CA ASP A 4 15.07 -17.96 -2.17
C ASP A 4 13.77 -17.16 -2.30
N VAL A 5 13.89 -15.87 -2.64
CA VAL A 5 12.75 -14.97 -2.79
C VAL A 5 12.90 -14.09 -4.04
N ALA A 6 11.88 -14.04 -4.87
CA ALA A 6 11.73 -13.09 -5.95
C ALA A 6 10.58 -12.12 -5.66
N ILE A 7 10.82 -10.82 -5.73
CA ILE A 7 9.82 -9.78 -5.52
C ILE A 7 9.52 -9.12 -6.86
N ILE A 8 8.25 -9.07 -7.27
CA ILE A 8 7.82 -8.42 -8.51
C ILE A 8 7.29 -7.03 -8.17
N GLY A 9 8.08 -6.01 -8.49
CA GLY A 9 7.80 -4.58 -8.29
C GLY A 9 8.70 -3.92 -7.23
N ALA A 10 9.42 -2.86 -7.64
CA ALA A 10 10.36 -2.12 -6.79
C ALA A 10 9.73 -0.84 -6.18
N GLY A 11 8.42 -0.85 -5.93
CA GLY A 11 7.70 0.24 -5.26
C GLY A 11 7.75 0.16 -3.73
N PRO A 12 6.99 1.00 -3.01
CA PRO A 12 7.04 1.05 -1.54
C PRO A 12 6.72 -0.28 -0.85
N CYS A 13 5.78 -1.06 -1.40
CA CYS A 13 5.43 -2.37 -0.84
C CYS A 13 6.53 -3.40 -1.06
N GLY A 14 7.22 -3.35 -2.22
CA GLY A 14 8.36 -4.23 -2.50
C GLY A 14 9.55 -3.89 -1.60
N LEU A 15 9.83 -2.59 -1.44
CA LEU A 15 10.89 -2.10 -0.55
C LEU A 15 10.63 -2.50 0.90
N ALA A 16 9.39 -2.35 1.38
CA ALA A 16 9.02 -2.77 2.74
C ALA A 16 9.27 -4.28 2.96
N VAL A 17 8.89 -5.14 2.00
CA VAL A 17 9.12 -6.58 2.09
C VAL A 17 10.62 -6.90 2.07
N ALA A 18 11.38 -6.33 1.13
CA ALA A 18 12.81 -6.57 0.99
C ALA A 18 13.58 -6.12 2.25
N ALA A 19 13.30 -4.92 2.75
CA ALA A 19 13.87 -4.40 3.99
C ALA A 19 13.50 -5.30 5.18
N ARG A 20 12.22 -5.70 5.30
CA ARG A 20 11.79 -6.56 6.40
C ARG A 20 12.46 -7.94 6.37
N LEU A 21 12.73 -8.51 5.19
CA LEU A 21 13.45 -9.78 5.05
C LEU A 21 14.94 -9.70 5.44
N ARG A 22 15.52 -8.50 5.41
CA ARG A 22 16.90 -8.21 5.85
C ARG A 22 16.99 -7.75 7.31
N GLU A 23 15.88 -7.34 7.89
CA GLU A 23 15.78 -6.92 9.28
C GLU A 23 15.71 -8.14 10.22
N ALA A 24 16.75 -8.34 11.03
CA ALA A 24 16.85 -9.48 11.95
C ALA A 24 15.92 -9.31 13.17
N THR A 25 15.74 -8.06 13.60
CA THR A 25 14.93 -7.73 14.77
C THR A 25 13.46 -7.58 14.41
N PRO A 26 12.53 -7.85 15.33
CA PRO A 26 11.19 -7.32 15.17
C PRO A 26 11.19 -5.78 15.30
N SER A 27 10.17 -5.13 14.75
CA SER A 27 9.91 -3.71 14.99
C SER A 27 9.99 -3.37 16.49
N ALA A 28 10.71 -2.29 16.84
CA ALA A 28 10.97 -1.89 18.22
C ALA A 28 9.68 -1.57 19.02
N LEU A 29 8.62 -1.17 18.31
CA LEU A 29 7.28 -1.01 18.87
C LEU A 29 6.39 -2.06 18.20
N PHE A 30 5.97 -3.05 18.99
CA PHE A 30 4.88 -3.94 18.61
C PHE A 30 3.56 -3.19 18.77
N THR A 31 2.79 -3.12 17.70
CA THR A 31 1.34 -3.07 17.86
C THR A 31 0.86 -4.36 18.54
N ASP A 32 -0.27 -4.33 19.24
CA ASP A 32 -0.86 -5.53 19.86
C ASP A 32 -1.01 -6.68 18.85
N ASP A 33 -1.27 -6.35 17.58
CA ASP A 33 -1.36 -7.29 16.46
C ASP A 33 -0.02 -7.96 16.11
N GLU A 34 1.06 -7.17 16.06
CA GLU A 34 2.41 -7.68 15.86
C GLU A 34 2.87 -8.48 17.09
N HIS A 35 2.41 -8.11 18.30
CA HIS A 35 2.71 -8.80 19.55
C HIS A 35 2.13 -10.22 19.58
N ILE A 36 0.85 -10.40 19.20
CA ILE A 36 0.21 -11.73 19.14
C ILE A 36 0.94 -12.65 18.15
N ARG A 37 1.38 -12.12 17.00
CA ARG A 37 2.15 -12.88 16.01
C ARG A 37 3.57 -13.18 16.49
N TYR A 38 4.22 -12.22 17.14
CA TYR A 38 5.55 -12.36 17.71
C TYR A 38 5.63 -13.46 18.77
N TRP A 39 4.62 -13.63 19.62
CA TRP A 39 4.60 -14.71 20.61
C TRP A 39 4.58 -16.12 20.00
N ARG A 40 4.13 -16.28 18.74
CA ARG A 40 4.26 -17.55 18.02
C ARG A 40 5.72 -17.88 17.64
N ARG A 41 6.65 -16.90 17.65
CA ARG A 41 8.11 -17.06 17.40
C ARG A 41 8.85 -17.74 18.56
N PHE A 42 8.39 -17.57 19.80
CA PHE A 42 9.17 -17.95 21.00
C PHE A 42 9.39 -19.47 21.19
N ASN A 43 8.92 -20.29 20.25
CA ASN A 43 9.39 -21.67 20.11
C ASN A 43 10.74 -21.82 19.36
N ARG A 44 11.41 -20.72 18.94
CA ARG A 44 12.73 -20.74 18.29
C ARG A 44 13.76 -19.82 18.97
N ARG A 45 15.01 -20.32 19.07
CA ARG A 45 16.14 -19.85 19.91
C ARG A 45 16.94 -18.66 19.32
N GLU A 46 16.29 -17.56 18.96
CA GLU A 46 16.99 -16.34 18.53
C GLU A 46 16.76 -15.21 19.53
N THR A 47 17.70 -15.04 20.46
CA THR A 47 17.66 -14.00 21.50
C THR A 47 18.49 -12.77 21.09
N ILE A 48 18.18 -11.60 21.64
CA ILE A 48 18.95 -10.35 21.50
C ILE A 48 20.43 -10.56 21.88
N GLU A 49 20.72 -11.51 22.76
CA GLU A 49 22.08 -11.88 23.17
C GLU A 49 22.87 -12.56 22.03
N ASN A 50 22.21 -13.38 21.22
CA ASN A 50 22.83 -14.01 20.04
C ASN A 50 23.18 -12.97 18.98
N GLU A 51 22.32 -11.97 18.77
CA GLU A 51 22.57 -10.87 17.83
C GLU A 51 23.74 -9.99 18.28
N ARG A 52 23.82 -9.62 19.57
CA ARG A 52 24.98 -8.90 20.11
C ARG A 52 26.28 -9.71 20.00
N ARG A 53 26.21 -11.04 20.14
CA ARG A 53 27.38 -11.92 19.91
C ARG A 53 27.77 -11.97 18.42
N PHE A 54 26.81 -11.99 17.50
CA PHE A 54 27.06 -11.93 16.07
C PHE A 54 27.65 -10.57 15.64
N GLN A 55 27.11 -9.45 16.14
CA GLN A 55 27.64 -8.11 15.87
C GLN A 55 29.06 -7.92 16.43
N ARG A 56 29.36 -8.46 17.63
CA ARG A 56 30.72 -8.46 18.19
C ARG A 56 31.68 -9.33 17.36
N ARG A 57 31.24 -10.51 16.91
CA ARG A 57 32.04 -11.37 16.02
C ARG A 57 32.27 -10.76 14.64
N ALA A 58 31.28 -10.04 14.11
CA ALA A 58 31.37 -9.34 12.82
C ALA A 58 32.26 -8.09 12.88
N ALA A 59 32.42 -7.48 14.06
CA ALA A 59 33.35 -6.37 14.28
C ALA A 59 34.81 -6.83 14.41
N ASP A 60 35.06 -8.07 14.81
CA ASP A 60 36.40 -8.67 14.90
C ASP A 60 36.88 -9.30 13.59
N SER A 61 35.98 -9.60 12.64
CA SER A 61 36.33 -10.13 11.32
C SER A 61 36.40 -9.02 10.28
N ASP A 62 37.57 -8.38 10.16
CA ASP A 62 37.83 -7.46 9.05
C ASP A 62 38.01 -8.25 7.74
N LEU A 63 37.34 -7.76 6.69
CA LEU A 63 37.36 -8.23 5.29
C LEU A 63 36.80 -9.65 5.02
N GLY A 64 35.48 -9.72 4.83
CA GLY A 64 34.93 -10.56 3.76
C GLY A 64 33.92 -11.65 4.11
N ASP A 65 33.01 -11.48 5.06
CA ASP A 65 31.71 -12.18 5.02
C ASP A 65 30.69 -11.53 5.97
N ARG A 66 29.92 -10.55 5.49
CA ARG A 66 28.76 -10.02 6.23
C ARG A 66 27.60 -11.00 6.08
N SER A 67 27.63 -12.16 6.74
CA SER A 67 26.51 -13.12 6.71
C SER A 67 25.30 -12.62 7.54
N HIS A 68 24.61 -11.58 7.04
CA HIS A 68 23.25 -11.27 7.44
C HIS A 68 22.38 -12.39 6.85
N SER A 69 21.79 -13.25 7.70
CA SER A 69 20.91 -14.39 7.34
C SER A 69 20.69 -14.54 5.82
N GLY A 70 21.60 -15.27 5.17
CA GLY A 70 21.91 -15.21 3.73
C GLY A 70 20.82 -15.72 2.79
N ARG A 71 19.67 -15.02 2.76
CA ARG A 71 18.61 -15.27 1.79
C ARG A 71 18.98 -14.58 0.49
N SER A 72 18.96 -15.34 -0.60
CA SER A 72 19.13 -14.79 -1.94
C SER A 72 17.82 -14.13 -2.38
N ILE A 73 17.85 -12.81 -2.56
CA ILE A 73 16.68 -11.99 -2.94
C ILE A 73 16.96 -11.37 -4.31
N ILE A 74 15.97 -11.44 -5.20
CA ILE A 74 15.94 -10.67 -6.44
C ILE A 74 14.65 -9.87 -6.53
N VAL A 75 14.72 -8.66 -7.05
CA VAL A 75 13.58 -7.75 -7.24
C VAL A 75 13.49 -7.42 -8.72
N LEU A 76 12.33 -7.65 -9.33
CA LEU A 76 12.09 -7.46 -10.74
C LEU A 76 11.16 -6.27 -10.95
N ASP A 77 11.63 -5.23 -11.63
CA ASP A 77 10.81 -4.08 -11.99
C ASP A 77 10.85 -3.82 -13.49
N ALA A 78 9.68 -3.53 -14.08
CA ALA A 78 9.56 -3.37 -15.52
C ALA A 78 10.12 -2.02 -16.02
N GLN A 79 10.25 -1.01 -15.14
CA GLN A 79 10.61 0.35 -15.54
C GLN A 79 12.07 0.67 -15.31
N SER A 80 12.66 0.16 -14.23
CA SER A 80 13.97 0.59 -13.74
C SER A 80 14.71 -0.53 -13.00
N ASP A 81 16.01 -0.38 -12.86
CA ASP A 81 16.88 -1.13 -11.95
C ASP A 81 17.10 -0.41 -10.62
N GLU A 82 16.39 0.70 -10.38
CA GLU A 82 16.40 1.43 -9.12
C GLU A 82 15.10 1.25 -8.32
N TRP A 83 15.21 1.37 -6.99
CA TRP A 83 14.05 1.43 -6.12
C TRP A 83 13.22 2.68 -6.36
N MET A 84 11.91 2.55 -6.18
CA MET A 84 10.96 3.68 -6.15
C MET A 84 10.83 4.47 -7.47
N SER A 85 11.46 4.08 -8.58
CA SER A 85 11.46 4.89 -9.82
C SER A 85 10.05 5.21 -10.34
N ALA A 86 9.15 4.23 -10.37
CA ALA A 86 7.75 4.46 -10.78
C ALA A 86 6.99 5.43 -9.84
N TRP A 87 7.37 5.46 -8.56
CA TRP A 87 6.82 6.39 -7.58
C TRP A 87 7.40 7.79 -7.78
N LYS A 88 8.74 7.90 -7.91
CA LYS A 88 9.48 9.16 -8.16
C LYS A 88 8.95 9.84 -9.41
N GLU A 89 8.79 9.09 -10.50
CA GLU A 89 8.28 9.60 -11.77
C GLU A 89 6.84 10.14 -11.67
N LYS A 90 5.95 9.44 -10.95
CA LYS A 90 4.58 9.93 -10.73
C LYS A 90 4.55 11.20 -9.90
N PHE A 91 5.38 11.30 -8.87
CA PHE A 91 5.49 12.50 -8.04
C PHE A 91 6.04 13.69 -8.85
N ARG A 92 7.05 13.46 -9.68
CA ARG A 92 7.62 14.45 -10.60
C ARG A 92 6.58 14.95 -11.62
N LYS A 93 5.92 14.03 -12.34
CA LYS A 93 4.88 14.38 -13.35
C LYS A 93 3.74 15.21 -12.77
N LEU A 94 3.29 14.88 -11.56
CA LEU A 94 2.21 15.59 -10.86
C LEU A 94 2.69 16.77 -10.00
N ARG A 95 3.99 17.08 -10.00
CA ARG A 95 4.63 18.13 -9.18
C ARG A 95 4.22 18.07 -7.70
N ILE A 96 4.25 16.86 -7.14
CA ILE A 96 3.84 16.62 -5.75
C ILE A 96 5.02 16.93 -4.83
N ASN A 97 4.94 18.06 -4.13
CA ASN A 97 6.03 18.50 -3.25
C ASN A 97 5.95 17.91 -1.83
N TYR A 98 4.77 17.45 -1.40
CA TYR A 98 4.55 16.93 -0.05
C TYR A 98 3.63 15.72 -0.10
N LEU A 99 3.92 14.73 0.75
CA LEU A 99 3.07 13.56 0.88
C LEU A 99 1.73 13.93 1.53
N ARG A 100 0.73 13.10 1.26
CA ARG A 100 -0.55 13.08 2.00
C ARG A 100 -0.46 12.21 3.26
N SER A 101 0.48 11.27 3.27
CA SER A 101 0.66 10.30 4.33
C SER A 101 1.30 10.93 5.58
N PRO A 102 0.80 10.62 6.79
CA PRO A 102 1.43 11.03 8.04
C PRO A 102 2.80 10.33 8.24
N LEU A 103 3.60 10.78 9.21
CA LEU A 103 4.97 10.31 9.39
C LEU A 103 5.09 8.80 9.61
N PHE A 104 4.17 8.21 10.36
CA PHE A 104 4.18 6.77 10.68
C PHE A 104 3.77 5.86 9.51
N PHE A 105 3.50 6.42 8.32
CA PHE A 105 3.17 5.69 7.10
C PHE A 105 4.39 5.65 6.17
N HIS A 106 5.24 4.64 6.35
CA HIS A 106 6.48 4.47 5.60
C HIS A 106 6.90 2.99 5.50
N PRO A 107 7.86 2.62 4.63
CA PRO A 107 8.23 1.23 4.39
C PRO A 107 9.25 0.65 5.40
N ASP A 108 9.91 1.48 6.22
CA ASP A 108 10.94 1.02 7.16
C ASP A 108 10.37 0.01 8.19
N PRO A 109 10.96 -1.19 8.35
CA PRO A 109 10.52 -2.19 9.32
C PRO A 109 11.00 -1.91 10.76
N ARG A 110 12.03 -1.07 10.95
CA ARG A 110 12.72 -0.94 12.24
C ARG A 110 11.87 -0.32 13.34
N ASP A 111 11.29 0.83 13.06
CA ASP A 111 10.56 1.64 14.04
C ASP A 111 9.40 2.39 13.39
N ARG A 112 8.36 2.70 14.16
CA ARG A 112 7.24 3.55 13.73
C ARG A 112 7.65 5.01 13.50
N ASP A 113 8.64 5.48 14.24
CA ASP A 113 9.08 6.86 14.25
C ASP A 113 10.34 7.06 13.39
N SER A 114 10.76 6.05 12.62
CA SER A 114 11.99 6.08 11.81
C SER A 114 12.08 7.30 10.89
N LEU A 115 10.99 7.68 10.22
CA LEU A 115 10.99 8.85 9.35
C LEU A 115 11.12 10.17 10.13
N LEU A 116 10.51 10.26 11.32
CA LEU A 116 10.67 11.41 12.21
C LEU A 116 12.12 11.50 12.70
N ALA A 117 12.68 10.39 13.18
CA ALA A 117 14.06 10.30 13.64
C ALA A 117 15.05 10.67 12.51
N PHE A 118 14.81 10.19 11.29
CA PHE A 118 15.60 10.54 10.11
C PHE A 118 15.59 12.06 9.85
N SER A 119 14.41 12.69 9.94
CA SER A 119 14.29 14.14 9.75
C SER A 119 15.06 14.94 10.80
N HIS A 120 15.12 14.48 12.04
CA HIS A 120 15.91 15.09 13.11
C HIS A 120 17.40 14.88 12.89
N LEU A 121 17.83 13.65 12.60
CA LEU A 121 19.23 13.29 12.38
C LEU A 121 19.86 14.13 11.27
N HIS A 122 19.10 14.39 10.20
CA HIS A 122 19.57 15.18 9.05
C HIS A 122 19.24 16.68 9.16
N SER A 123 18.68 17.15 10.28
CA SER A 123 18.28 18.56 10.47
C SER A 123 17.28 19.09 9.43
N ARG A 124 16.32 18.25 9.02
CA ARG A 124 15.32 18.53 7.96
C ARG A 124 13.88 18.61 8.48
N THR A 125 13.70 18.83 9.78
CA THR A 125 12.36 18.96 10.40
C THR A 125 11.53 20.12 9.83
N SER A 126 12.17 21.12 9.21
CA SER A 126 11.50 22.23 8.51
C SER A 126 10.70 21.78 7.27
N GLU A 127 10.98 20.57 6.75
CA GLU A 127 10.23 19.97 5.64
C GLU A 127 8.99 19.19 6.10
N LEU A 128 8.67 19.23 7.40
CA LEU A 128 7.47 18.60 7.93
C LEU A 128 6.31 19.62 7.99
N GLN A 129 5.17 19.26 7.41
CA GLN A 129 3.95 20.08 7.43
C GLN A 129 2.89 19.46 8.34
N GLU A 130 2.41 20.21 9.34
CA GLU A 130 1.29 19.78 10.18
C GLU A 130 0.06 19.54 9.30
N ILE A 131 -0.66 18.43 9.54
CA ILE A 131 -1.97 18.20 8.95
C ILE A 131 -3.01 18.95 9.79
N PRO A 132 -3.53 20.09 9.30
CA PRO A 132 -4.29 20.99 10.15
C PRO A 132 -5.65 20.37 10.50
N ASN A 133 -6.15 20.69 11.70
CA ASN A 133 -7.48 20.29 12.20
C ASN A 133 -7.68 18.78 12.37
N VAL A 134 -6.62 17.97 12.34
CA VAL A 134 -6.67 16.54 12.62
C VAL A 134 -6.38 16.26 14.10
N VAL A 135 -5.42 16.98 14.66
CA VAL A 135 -5.11 16.96 16.10
C VAL A 135 -6.01 17.95 16.82
N GLY A 136 -6.65 17.51 17.89
CA GLY A 136 -7.42 18.43 18.73
C GLY A 136 -6.47 19.43 19.36
N LYS A 137 -6.59 20.73 19.03
CA LYS A 137 -6.00 21.77 19.92
C LYS A 137 -6.58 21.51 21.31
N GLU A 138 -5.74 21.30 22.31
CA GLU A 138 -6.20 21.21 23.69
C GLU A 138 -6.97 22.51 24.01
N MET A 139 -8.29 22.40 24.13
CA MET A 139 -9.18 23.54 24.36
C MET A 139 -9.68 23.42 25.77
N SER A 140 -9.42 24.42 26.61
CA SER A 140 -9.94 24.45 27.98
C SER A 140 -11.46 24.23 28.00
N LYS A 141 -11.97 23.59 29.06
CA LYS A 141 -13.41 23.28 29.24
C LYS A 141 -14.32 24.49 28.96
N HIS A 142 -13.86 25.70 29.29
CA HIS A 142 -14.59 26.96 29.06
C HIS A 142 -14.68 27.36 27.58
N ARG A 143 -13.63 27.08 26.80
CA ARG A 143 -13.56 27.37 25.37
C ARG A 143 -14.38 26.38 24.52
N VAL A 144 -14.58 25.16 25.02
CA VAL A 144 -15.45 24.13 24.42
C VAL A 144 -16.92 24.53 24.49
N LYS A 145 -17.38 25.09 25.61
CA LYS A 145 -18.78 25.54 25.80
C LYS A 145 -19.18 26.70 24.87
N LYS A 146 -18.20 27.50 24.39
CA LYS A 146 -18.43 28.73 23.62
C LYS A 146 -18.45 28.56 22.09
N ARG A 147 -17.93 27.44 21.54
CA ARG A 147 -17.86 27.20 20.08
C ARG A 147 -18.70 25.99 19.66
N ARG A 148 -20.01 26.20 19.45
CA ARG A 148 -20.91 25.26 18.75
C ARG A 148 -20.72 25.37 17.23
N GLN A 149 -19.59 24.90 16.69
CA GLN A 149 -19.44 24.70 15.25
C GLN A 149 -18.98 23.27 14.95
N ARG A 150 -19.50 22.73 13.84
CA ARG A 150 -19.34 21.36 13.33
C ARG A 150 -17.90 20.87 13.51
N ARG A 151 -17.69 19.86 14.36
CA ARG A 151 -16.37 19.34 14.75
C ARG A 151 -16.32 17.83 14.57
N ILE A 152 -15.11 17.32 14.29
CA ILE A 152 -14.73 15.92 14.45
C ILE A 152 -15.28 15.41 15.79
N THR A 153 -15.97 14.28 15.75
CA THR A 153 -16.60 13.66 16.91
C THR A 153 -15.56 13.48 18.01
N GLN A 154 -15.92 13.79 19.27
CA GLN A 154 -14.95 13.85 20.38
C GLN A 154 -14.10 12.57 20.51
N HIS A 155 -14.67 11.40 20.21
CA HIS A 155 -13.96 10.11 20.27
C HIS A 155 -12.90 9.92 19.17
N LEU A 156 -13.00 10.65 18.05
CA LEU A 156 -12.02 10.63 16.95
C LEU A 156 -10.91 11.68 17.10
N ARG A 157 -10.95 12.49 18.17
CA ARG A 157 -9.91 13.50 18.40
C ARG A 157 -8.61 12.81 18.78
N ILE A 158 -7.58 13.13 18.00
CA ILE A 158 -6.21 12.79 18.31
C ILE A 158 -5.72 13.69 19.43
N ASP A 159 -5.08 13.09 20.41
CA ASP A 159 -4.57 13.77 21.60
C ASP A 159 -3.34 14.61 21.24
N ASP A 160 -3.11 15.71 21.96
CA ASP A 160 -2.03 16.66 21.65
C ASP A 160 -0.64 16.00 21.67
N ARG A 161 -0.49 14.96 22.51
CA ARG A 161 0.69 14.11 22.59
C ARG A 161 1.07 13.47 21.26
N ASP A 162 0.07 13.07 20.48
CA ASP A 162 0.26 12.39 19.20
C ASP A 162 0.38 13.38 18.05
N ARG A 163 0.43 14.71 18.32
CA ARG A 163 0.46 15.74 17.28
C ARG A 163 1.57 15.49 16.26
N ILE A 164 2.74 15.08 16.73
CA ILE A 164 3.94 14.91 15.92
C ILE A 164 3.76 13.86 14.82
N ASP A 165 2.92 12.84 15.05
CA ASP A 165 2.63 11.78 14.10
C ASP A 165 1.85 12.29 12.88
N TYR A 166 1.07 13.36 13.06
CA TYR A 166 0.20 13.93 12.02
C TYR A 166 0.83 15.10 11.31
N PHE A 167 2.12 14.98 11.02
CA PHE A 167 2.83 15.78 10.03
C PHE A 167 3.03 14.97 8.75
N THR A 168 3.13 15.64 7.61
CA THR A 168 3.54 15.00 6.35
C THR A 168 4.92 15.51 5.92
N PRO A 169 5.79 14.63 5.40
CA PRO A 169 7.10 15.03 4.91
C PRO A 169 6.98 15.69 3.52
N SER A 170 8.01 16.45 3.14
CA SER A 170 8.25 16.75 1.73
C SER A 170 8.49 15.46 0.94
N ALA A 171 8.27 15.52 -0.38
CA ALA A 171 8.57 14.39 -1.26
C ALA A 171 10.07 14.05 -1.26
N ALA A 172 10.93 15.07 -1.26
CA ALA A 172 12.38 14.91 -1.23
C ALA A 172 12.86 14.24 0.06
N LEU A 173 12.35 14.67 1.23
CA LEU A 173 12.69 14.03 2.51
C LEU A 173 12.29 12.56 2.54
N PHE A 174 11.10 12.24 2.01
CA PHE A 174 10.64 10.85 1.95
C PHE A 174 11.45 10.00 0.97
N GLU A 175 11.89 10.58 -0.15
CA GLU A 175 12.76 9.93 -1.12
C GLU A 175 14.11 9.58 -0.50
N ASP A 176 14.78 10.55 0.11
CA ASP A 176 16.07 10.33 0.78
C ASP A 176 15.94 9.34 1.95
N PHE A 177 14.79 9.34 2.64
CA PHE A 177 14.50 8.32 3.65
C PHE A 177 14.36 6.91 3.05
N CYS A 178 13.77 6.77 1.85
CA CYS A 178 13.71 5.47 1.18
C CYS A 178 15.10 5.01 0.74
N ASP A 179 15.94 5.93 0.26
CA ASP A 179 17.33 5.63 -0.11
C ASP A 179 18.15 5.22 1.12
N ASP A 180 17.94 5.86 2.28
CA ASP A 180 18.53 5.43 3.56
C ASP A 180 18.13 3.99 3.91
N ILE A 181 16.85 3.60 3.76
CA ILE A 181 16.41 2.21 3.97
C ILE A 181 17.15 1.27 3.01
N VAL A 182 17.26 1.64 1.73
CA VAL A 182 17.94 0.84 0.71
C VAL A 182 19.40 0.61 1.09
N ASP A 183 20.09 1.64 1.58
CA ASP A 183 21.49 1.54 2.02
C ASP A 183 21.63 0.74 3.33
N ARG A 184 20.75 0.99 4.30
CA ARG A 184 20.77 0.33 5.61
C ARG A 184 20.65 -1.19 5.52
N TYR A 185 19.87 -1.66 4.55
CA TYR A 185 19.56 -3.08 4.36
C TYR A 185 20.28 -3.71 3.14
N ASP A 186 21.25 -3.00 2.55
CA ASP A 186 22.04 -3.46 1.40
C ASP A 186 21.18 -3.96 0.22
N LEU A 187 20.23 -3.12 -0.20
CA LEU A 187 19.23 -3.46 -1.21
C LEU A 187 19.52 -2.87 -2.60
N ARG A 188 20.64 -2.16 -2.79
CA ARG A 188 20.92 -1.52 -4.10
C ARG A 188 21.10 -2.52 -5.23
N SER A 189 21.79 -3.63 -4.96
CA SER A 189 22.20 -4.62 -5.98
C SER A 189 21.15 -5.68 -6.28
N VAL A 190 20.01 -5.70 -5.58
CA VAL A 190 18.99 -6.75 -5.75
C VAL A 190 17.93 -6.43 -6.81
N VAL A 191 17.85 -5.17 -7.27
CA VAL A 191 16.86 -4.75 -8.27
C VAL A 191 17.40 -4.96 -9.67
N VAL A 192 16.60 -5.62 -10.49
CA VAL A 192 16.89 -5.90 -11.90
C VAL A 192 15.73 -5.36 -12.73
N ARG A 193 16.08 -4.58 -13.75
CA ARG A 193 15.14 -4.13 -14.77
C ARG A 193 14.73 -5.33 -15.64
N ALA A 194 13.59 -5.92 -15.35
CA ALA A 194 13.01 -7.01 -16.12
C ALA A 194 11.48 -6.99 -15.99
N ARG A 195 10.79 -7.05 -17.13
CA ARG A 195 9.33 -7.18 -17.14
C ARG A 195 8.97 -8.65 -17.03
N VAL A 196 8.35 -9.03 -15.91
CA VAL A 196 7.77 -10.37 -15.76
C VAL A 196 6.55 -10.50 -16.66
N GLU A 197 6.60 -11.42 -17.61
CA GLU A 197 5.55 -11.67 -18.58
C GLU A 197 4.67 -12.84 -18.17
N ASN A 198 5.23 -13.80 -17.42
CA ASN A 198 4.51 -14.96 -16.91
C ASN A 198 5.13 -15.51 -15.61
N VAL A 199 4.27 -16.01 -14.73
CA VAL A 199 4.65 -16.72 -13.49
C VAL A 199 4.08 -18.13 -13.58
N GLU A 200 4.92 -19.13 -13.38
CA GLU A 200 4.51 -20.53 -13.27
C GLU A 200 5.06 -21.17 -11.99
N TYR A 201 4.28 -22.05 -11.38
CA TYR A 201 4.68 -22.85 -10.22
C TYR A 201 4.66 -24.35 -10.58
N GLY A 202 5.69 -25.09 -10.18
CA GLY A 202 5.81 -26.52 -10.40
C GLY A 202 7.25 -27.02 -10.35
N ASP A 203 7.51 -28.17 -11.00
CA ASP A 203 8.85 -28.74 -11.13
C ASP A 203 9.76 -27.79 -11.95
N LEU A 204 10.97 -27.57 -11.43
CA LEU A 204 12.00 -26.75 -12.05
C LEU A 204 12.98 -27.58 -12.91
N GLY A 205 12.54 -28.74 -13.40
CA GLY A 205 13.33 -29.59 -14.30
C GLY A 205 14.60 -30.13 -13.63
N GLY A 206 14.50 -30.51 -12.36
CA GLY A 206 15.62 -31.05 -11.58
C GLY A 206 16.61 -30.00 -11.04
N LEU A 207 16.35 -28.69 -11.21
CA LEU A 207 17.14 -27.63 -10.57
C LEU A 207 17.05 -27.66 -9.04
N THR A 208 15.93 -28.15 -8.51
CA THR A 208 15.66 -28.33 -7.08
C THR A 208 14.88 -29.63 -6.86
N SER A 209 15.00 -30.22 -5.66
CA SER A 209 14.19 -31.38 -5.25
C SER A 209 12.74 -31.02 -4.90
N ALA A 210 12.46 -29.73 -4.70
CA ALA A 210 11.15 -29.19 -4.41
C ALA A 210 10.63 -28.36 -5.59
N GLU A 211 9.30 -28.22 -5.67
CA GLU A 211 8.66 -27.29 -6.58
C GLU A 211 9.11 -25.85 -6.33
N GLY A 212 9.07 -25.03 -7.38
CA GLY A 212 9.40 -23.61 -7.30
C GLY A 212 8.74 -22.84 -8.44
N PHE A 213 9.15 -21.59 -8.58
CA PHE A 213 8.63 -20.66 -9.56
C PHE A 213 9.59 -20.46 -10.72
N THR A 214 9.03 -20.50 -11.93
CA THR A 214 9.66 -20.00 -13.15
C THR A 214 9.02 -18.66 -13.51
N LEU A 215 9.82 -17.60 -13.50
CA LEU A 215 9.44 -16.26 -13.89
C LEU A 215 9.97 -16.00 -15.30
N ALA A 216 9.10 -16.06 -16.31
CA ALA A 216 9.48 -15.67 -17.66
C ALA A 216 9.51 -14.14 -17.74
N THR A 217 10.64 -13.59 -18.17
CA THR A 217 10.82 -12.15 -18.34
C THR A 217 11.28 -11.82 -19.76
N ASP A 218 11.20 -10.54 -20.12
CA ASP A 218 11.77 -10.02 -21.37
C ASP A 218 13.30 -10.09 -21.45
N GLN A 219 13.98 -10.44 -20.35
CA GLN A 219 15.43 -10.65 -20.27
C GLN A 219 15.82 -12.13 -20.08
N GLY A 220 14.86 -13.06 -20.08
CA GLY A 220 15.08 -14.49 -19.84
C GLY A 220 14.36 -15.01 -18.60
N ALA A 221 14.54 -16.31 -18.32
CA ALA A 221 13.87 -16.97 -17.20
C ALA A 221 14.63 -16.78 -15.88
N ILE A 222 13.88 -16.51 -14.81
CA ILE A 222 14.39 -16.41 -13.43
C ILE A 222 13.68 -17.45 -12.57
N PHE A 223 14.44 -18.16 -11.75
CA PHE A 223 13.91 -19.22 -10.89
C PHE A 223 13.94 -18.79 -9.43
N SER A 224 12.86 -19.07 -8.69
CA SER A 224 12.77 -18.73 -7.26
C SER A 224 11.95 -19.75 -6.49
N ARG A 225 12.25 -19.96 -5.21
CA ARG A 225 11.44 -20.81 -4.32
C ARG A 225 10.15 -20.12 -3.88
N ILE A 226 10.22 -18.81 -3.66
CA ILE A 226 9.11 -17.99 -3.17
C ILE A 226 8.96 -16.77 -4.07
N VAL A 227 7.72 -16.35 -4.33
CA VAL A 227 7.43 -15.12 -5.08
C VAL A 227 6.58 -14.17 -4.25
N VAL A 228 6.90 -12.88 -4.27
CA VAL A 228 6.08 -11.81 -3.69
C VAL A 228 5.65 -10.85 -4.79
N LEU A 229 4.34 -10.72 -5.02
CA LEU A 229 3.74 -9.82 -5.99
C LEU A 229 3.42 -8.46 -5.33
N ALA A 230 4.21 -7.43 -5.68
CA ALA A 230 4.13 -6.07 -5.15
C ALA A 230 3.82 -5.03 -6.25
N VAL A 231 2.93 -5.38 -7.19
CA VAL A 231 2.64 -4.63 -8.43
C VAL A 231 1.59 -3.51 -8.29
N GLY A 232 1.32 -3.04 -7.07
CA GLY A 232 0.29 -2.04 -6.80
C GLY A 232 -1.13 -2.56 -7.11
N PRO A 233 -1.98 -1.81 -7.85
CA PRO A 233 -3.34 -2.25 -8.17
C PRO A 233 -3.39 -3.40 -9.19
N GLY A 234 -2.26 -3.79 -9.80
CA GLY A 234 -2.21 -4.91 -10.72
C GLY A 234 -2.85 -4.68 -12.10
N CYS A 235 -3.72 -3.68 -12.25
CA CYS A 235 -4.25 -3.26 -13.54
C CYS A 235 -3.52 -2.04 -14.10
N LYS A 236 -3.36 -2.02 -15.43
CA LYS A 236 -2.91 -0.82 -16.14
C LYS A 236 -3.99 0.28 -16.05
N PRO A 237 -3.60 1.57 -15.94
CA PRO A 237 -4.56 2.65 -16.03
C PRO A 237 -5.33 2.57 -17.36
N PHE A 238 -6.65 2.68 -17.31
CA PHE A 238 -7.50 2.56 -18.50
C PHE A 238 -8.61 3.61 -18.49
N ILE A 239 -9.04 4.00 -19.68
CA ILE A 239 -10.19 4.87 -19.87
C ILE A 239 -11.47 4.05 -19.61
N PRO A 240 -12.37 4.47 -18.72
CA PRO A 240 -13.61 3.76 -18.45
C PRO A 240 -14.44 3.54 -19.72
N ILE A 241 -14.94 2.31 -19.89
CA ILE A 241 -15.73 1.87 -21.06
C ILE A 241 -17.06 2.63 -21.15
N ASP A 242 -17.61 3.07 -20.01
CA ASP A 242 -18.87 3.81 -19.91
C ASP A 242 -18.78 5.26 -20.41
N SER A 243 -17.65 5.68 -20.99
CA SER A 243 -17.47 7.04 -21.51
C SER A 243 -18.16 7.27 -22.87
N ASN A 244 -18.60 6.21 -23.58
CA ASN A 244 -19.23 6.24 -24.91
C ASN A 244 -18.62 7.25 -25.90
N LEU A 245 -17.32 7.50 -25.79
CA LEU A 245 -16.60 8.36 -26.71
C LEU A 245 -16.47 7.63 -28.03
N GLN A 246 -17.04 8.20 -29.09
CA GLN A 246 -16.98 7.63 -30.43
C GLN A 246 -15.59 7.89 -31.02
N LEU A 247 -14.71 6.92 -30.80
CA LEU A 247 -13.40 6.84 -31.42
C LEU A 247 -13.63 6.36 -32.86
N GLY A 248 -13.60 7.29 -33.83
CA GLY A 248 -13.71 6.96 -35.25
C GLY A 248 -12.42 6.34 -35.80
N ALA A 249 -12.12 6.58 -37.08
CA ALA A 249 -10.85 6.15 -37.68
C ALA A 249 -9.61 6.81 -37.03
N GLU A 250 -9.78 8.00 -36.45
CA GLU A 250 -8.79 8.63 -35.58
C GLU A 250 -9.15 8.39 -34.11
N PRO A 251 -8.19 8.03 -33.24
CA PRO A 251 -8.41 7.69 -31.83
C PRO A 251 -8.82 8.90 -30.95
N GLY A 252 -9.15 10.05 -31.54
CA GLY A 252 -9.49 11.27 -30.83
C GLY A 252 -8.41 11.76 -29.87
N SER A 253 -8.75 12.77 -29.07
CA SER A 253 -7.84 13.40 -28.10
C SER A 253 -8.26 13.03 -26.67
N VAL A 254 -7.87 11.86 -26.19
CA VAL A 254 -8.22 11.36 -24.85
C VAL A 254 -7.10 10.51 -24.25
N CYS A 255 -6.87 10.62 -22.95
CA CYS A 255 -5.92 9.75 -22.25
C CYS A 255 -6.34 9.46 -20.80
N HIS A 256 -5.78 8.40 -20.21
CA HIS A 256 -5.68 8.31 -18.75
C HIS A 256 -4.44 9.08 -18.29
N CYS A 257 -4.49 9.76 -17.16
CA CYS A 257 -3.40 10.61 -16.65
C CYS A 257 -2.07 9.89 -16.33
N PHE A 258 -2.05 8.56 -16.39
CA PHE A 258 -0.89 7.71 -16.13
C PHE A 258 -0.58 6.79 -17.31
N ALA A 259 -1.28 6.97 -18.44
CA ALA A 259 -1.04 6.19 -19.66
C ALA A 259 -0.03 6.87 -20.61
N THR A 260 0.22 8.17 -20.44
CA THR A 260 1.12 8.93 -21.32
C THR A 260 2.58 8.79 -20.89
N ALA A 261 3.47 8.55 -21.85
CA ALA A 261 4.91 8.57 -21.63
C ALA A 261 5.40 9.99 -21.31
N ASP A 262 4.71 11.01 -21.84
CA ASP A 262 5.08 12.42 -21.70
C ASP A 262 4.95 12.96 -20.27
N GLU A 263 5.71 14.02 -19.99
CA GLU A 263 5.73 14.72 -18.70
C GLU A 263 4.42 15.46 -18.39
N HIS A 264 3.67 15.82 -19.43
CA HIS A 264 2.36 16.45 -19.33
C HIS A 264 1.31 15.63 -20.06
N CYS A 265 0.12 15.49 -19.48
CA CYS A 265 -1.03 14.83 -20.11
C CYS A 265 -1.67 15.69 -21.23
N LEU A 266 -0.88 16.53 -21.90
CA LEU A 266 -1.33 17.43 -22.96
C LEU A 266 -0.79 16.96 -24.31
N PRO A 267 -1.66 16.73 -25.30
CA PRO A 267 -1.25 16.37 -26.65
C PRO A 267 -0.78 17.58 -27.46
N GLU A 268 -0.05 17.31 -28.54
CA GLU A 268 0.62 18.31 -29.37
C GLU A 268 -0.28 19.44 -29.90
N HIS A 269 -1.54 19.14 -30.29
CA HIS A 269 -2.44 20.20 -30.77
C HIS A 269 -2.88 21.16 -29.67
N VAL A 270 -2.93 20.73 -28.41
CA VAL A 270 -3.23 21.61 -27.29
C VAL A 270 -2.00 22.47 -26.97
N LEU A 271 -0.80 21.89 -27.00
CA LEU A 271 0.45 22.62 -26.78
C LEU A 271 0.64 23.72 -27.82
N ARG A 272 0.44 23.42 -29.11
CA ARG A 272 0.49 24.42 -30.18
C ARG A 272 -0.53 25.55 -29.97
N LYS A 273 -1.72 25.27 -29.46
CA LYS A 273 -2.69 26.33 -29.12
C LYS A 273 -2.19 27.21 -27.96
N ILE A 274 -1.62 26.60 -26.91
CA ILE A 274 -1.03 27.33 -25.77
C ILE A 274 0.12 28.23 -26.23
N GLU A 275 1.05 27.71 -27.02
CA GLU A 275 2.22 28.45 -27.53
C GLU A 275 1.81 29.66 -28.39
N ASN A 276 0.72 29.52 -29.15
CA ASN A 276 0.17 30.60 -29.97
C ASN A 276 -0.78 31.54 -29.19
N GLY A 277 -0.93 31.37 -27.87
CA GLY A 277 -1.83 32.18 -27.04
C GLY A 277 -3.31 32.03 -27.38
N LEU A 278 -3.69 30.91 -28.01
CA LEU A 278 -5.07 30.62 -28.39
C LEU A 278 -5.86 30.01 -27.22
N PRO A 279 -7.19 30.23 -27.16
CA PRO A 279 -8.04 29.58 -26.16
C PRO A 279 -7.96 28.04 -26.23
N THR A 280 -7.86 27.43 -25.05
CA THR A 280 -7.83 25.98 -24.85
C THR A 280 -8.79 25.54 -23.74
N SER A 281 -9.49 24.44 -23.97
CA SER A 281 -10.51 23.87 -23.09
C SER A 281 -10.25 22.39 -22.87
N VAL A 282 -9.99 21.96 -21.63
CA VAL A 282 -9.67 20.56 -21.29
C VAL A 282 -10.64 20.04 -20.23
N VAL A 283 -11.13 18.81 -20.41
CA VAL A 283 -11.93 18.10 -19.41
C VAL A 283 -11.03 17.17 -18.59
N VAL A 284 -11.17 17.22 -17.27
CA VAL A 284 -10.56 16.28 -16.33
C VAL A 284 -11.68 15.51 -15.64
N VAL A 285 -11.69 14.19 -15.79
CA VAL A 285 -12.69 13.30 -15.17
C VAL A 285 -12.10 12.65 -13.93
N GLY A 286 -12.63 12.98 -12.75
CA GLY A 286 -12.22 12.35 -11.49
C GLY A 286 -12.53 13.21 -10.27
N GLY A 287 -12.86 12.57 -9.14
CA GLY A 287 -13.16 13.24 -7.87
C GLY A 287 -12.08 13.08 -6.79
N GLY A 288 -10.86 12.70 -7.18
CA GLY A 288 -9.77 12.40 -6.25
C GLY A 288 -8.68 13.48 -6.23
N LEU A 289 -7.67 13.27 -5.38
CA LEU A 289 -6.53 14.19 -5.28
C LEU A 289 -5.78 14.32 -6.63
N THR A 290 -5.61 13.22 -7.36
CA THR A 290 -4.94 13.21 -8.66
C THR A 290 -5.64 14.09 -9.68
N SER A 291 -6.98 14.10 -9.73
CA SER A 291 -7.71 14.97 -10.67
C SER A 291 -7.57 16.45 -10.29
N ALA A 292 -7.54 16.77 -8.99
CA ALA A 292 -7.27 18.13 -8.51
C ALA A 292 -5.85 18.60 -8.86
N GLN A 293 -4.84 17.73 -8.68
CA GLN A 293 -3.45 18.01 -9.05
C GLN A 293 -3.30 18.26 -10.54
N ILE A 294 -3.95 17.45 -11.38
CA ILE A 294 -3.92 17.62 -12.84
C ILE A 294 -4.60 18.93 -13.23
N ALA A 295 -5.76 19.26 -12.66
CA ALA A 295 -6.44 20.50 -12.98
C ALA A 295 -5.57 21.74 -12.69
N ASP A 296 -4.89 21.77 -11.53
CA ASP A 296 -3.92 22.81 -11.18
C ASP A 296 -2.74 22.84 -12.18
N LEU A 297 -2.15 21.68 -12.46
CA LEU A 297 -1.01 21.51 -13.35
C LEU A 297 -1.29 22.02 -14.78
N LEU A 298 -2.49 21.73 -15.30
CA LEU A 298 -2.92 22.16 -16.64
C LEU A 298 -3.04 23.69 -16.72
N ILE A 299 -3.68 24.31 -15.73
CA ILE A 299 -3.86 25.76 -15.67
C ILE A 299 -2.51 26.45 -15.53
N CYS A 300 -1.63 25.96 -14.66
CA CYS A 300 -0.26 26.48 -14.51
C CYS A 300 0.59 26.32 -15.79
N ARG A 301 0.20 25.45 -16.73
CA ARG A 301 0.85 25.27 -18.03
C ARG A 301 0.23 26.11 -19.15
N GLY A 302 -0.79 26.91 -18.86
CA GLY A 302 -1.40 27.81 -19.84
C GLY A 302 -2.70 27.30 -20.46
N VAL A 303 -3.28 26.20 -19.96
CA VAL A 303 -4.64 25.82 -20.37
C VAL A 303 -5.62 26.89 -19.89
N THR A 304 -6.39 27.48 -20.81
CA THR A 304 -7.24 28.63 -20.49
C THR A 304 -8.51 28.26 -19.73
N LYS A 305 -9.05 27.06 -19.96
CA LYS A 305 -10.23 26.56 -19.27
C LYS A 305 -10.10 25.06 -18.97
N VAL A 306 -10.32 24.69 -17.72
CA VAL A 306 -10.43 23.30 -17.28
C VAL A 306 -11.82 23.02 -16.74
N TRP A 307 -12.40 21.89 -17.13
CA TRP A 307 -13.66 21.37 -16.62
C TRP A 307 -13.39 20.12 -15.78
N LEU A 308 -13.51 20.23 -14.46
CA LEU A 308 -13.35 19.10 -13.54
C LEU A 308 -14.70 18.43 -13.32
N LEU A 309 -14.90 17.28 -13.96
CA LEU A 309 -16.12 16.49 -13.87
C LEU A 309 -16.02 15.46 -12.74
N ILE A 310 -16.99 15.50 -11.83
CA ILE A 310 -17.06 14.63 -10.66
C ILE A 310 -18.38 13.87 -10.70
N ARG A 311 -18.32 12.53 -10.76
CA ARG A 311 -19.52 11.67 -10.87
C ARG A 311 -20.47 11.69 -9.66
N GLY A 312 -20.10 12.34 -8.58
CA GLY A 312 -20.85 12.43 -7.33
C GLY A 312 -20.52 13.71 -6.58
N SER A 313 -20.67 13.70 -5.27
CA SER A 313 -20.40 14.87 -4.44
C SER A 313 -18.91 15.21 -4.35
N TYR A 314 -18.61 16.50 -4.25
CA TYR A 314 -17.29 17.02 -3.94
C TYR A 314 -16.92 16.68 -2.48
N LYS A 315 -15.88 15.86 -2.26
CA LYS A 315 -15.50 15.35 -0.93
C LYS A 315 -14.17 15.93 -0.46
N LEU A 316 -14.17 16.53 0.72
CA LEU A 316 -12.96 17.04 1.39
C LEU A 316 -12.49 16.08 2.48
N LYS A 317 -11.27 15.54 2.34
CA LYS A 317 -10.65 14.68 3.35
C LYS A 317 -9.15 14.91 3.44
N HIS A 318 -8.58 14.81 4.64
CA HIS A 318 -7.12 14.82 4.81
C HIS A 318 -6.47 13.52 4.36
N PHE A 319 -7.14 12.39 4.59
CA PHE A 319 -6.64 11.06 4.29
C PHE A 319 -7.51 10.35 3.26
N ASP A 320 -6.95 9.29 2.70
CA ASP A 320 -7.59 8.42 1.74
C ASP A 320 -8.74 7.59 2.31
N VAL A 321 -8.70 7.36 3.62
CA VAL A 321 -9.73 6.69 4.43
C VAL A 321 -10.17 7.65 5.53
N ASP A 322 -11.33 7.42 6.13
CA ASP A 322 -11.81 8.29 7.19
C ASP A 322 -10.92 8.25 8.45
N LEU A 323 -11.02 9.32 9.26
CA LEU A 323 -10.10 9.54 10.38
C LEU A 323 -10.09 8.38 11.39
N GLU A 324 -11.20 7.67 11.53
CA GLU A 324 -11.33 6.47 12.35
C GLU A 324 -10.31 5.36 11.99
N TRP A 325 -9.89 5.28 10.73
CA TRP A 325 -8.92 4.28 10.24
C TRP A 325 -7.46 4.69 10.43
N VAL A 326 -7.21 5.93 10.88
CA VAL A 326 -5.86 6.50 11.03
C VAL A 326 -5.66 7.20 12.37
N SER A 327 -6.60 7.08 13.31
CA SER A 327 -6.56 7.68 14.65
C SER A 327 -6.55 6.60 15.74
N LYS A 328 -6.67 6.99 17.01
CA LYS A 328 -6.65 6.08 18.16
C LYS A 328 -7.71 4.97 18.14
N VAL A 329 -8.82 5.15 17.42
CA VAL A 329 -9.86 4.11 17.26
C VAL A 329 -9.57 3.14 16.11
N ARG A 330 -8.44 3.29 15.43
CA ARG A 330 -8.04 2.40 14.31
C ARG A 330 -8.05 0.95 14.73
N ASN A 331 -7.53 0.60 15.91
CA ASN A 331 -7.46 -0.80 16.36
C ASN A 331 -8.87 -1.41 16.50
N HIS A 332 -9.84 -0.64 16.99
CA HIS A 332 -11.24 -1.08 17.03
C HIS A 332 -11.79 -1.32 15.62
N GLN A 333 -11.58 -0.39 14.68
CA GLN A 333 -12.04 -0.56 13.30
C GLN A 333 -11.39 -1.76 12.59
N MET A 334 -10.09 -1.97 12.82
CA MET A 334 -9.37 -3.13 12.30
C MET A 334 -9.85 -4.44 12.94
N SER A 335 -10.15 -4.44 14.24
CA SER A 335 -10.73 -5.60 14.92
C SER A 335 -12.07 -5.98 14.30
N VAL A 336 -12.98 -5.03 14.09
CA VAL A 336 -14.26 -5.29 13.42
C VAL A 336 -14.03 -5.83 12.00
N PHE A 337 -13.06 -5.27 11.27
CA PHE A 337 -12.73 -5.72 9.92
C PHE A 337 -12.21 -7.16 9.87
N TRP A 338 -11.36 -7.56 10.81
CA TRP A 338 -10.83 -8.92 10.85
C TRP A 338 -11.84 -9.93 11.39
N SER A 339 -12.74 -9.51 12.28
CA SER A 339 -13.85 -10.33 12.79
C SER A 339 -15.02 -10.51 11.82
N ALA A 340 -14.99 -9.88 10.64
CA ALA A 340 -16.01 -10.08 9.61
C ALA A 340 -16.14 -11.56 9.20
N ASP A 341 -17.38 -12.01 9.00
CA ASP A 341 -17.71 -13.42 8.75
C ASP A 341 -17.37 -13.86 7.32
N SER A 342 -17.24 -12.90 6.39
CA SER A 342 -17.02 -13.16 4.97
C SER A 342 -16.11 -12.13 4.28
N ASP A 343 -15.55 -12.51 3.14
CA ASP A 343 -14.75 -11.62 2.31
C ASP A 343 -15.60 -10.58 1.57
N GLU A 344 -16.88 -10.89 1.32
CA GLU A 344 -17.89 -9.94 0.82
C GLU A 344 -18.14 -8.82 1.83
N GLU A 345 -18.29 -9.16 3.11
CA GLU A 345 -18.44 -8.17 4.18
C GLU A 345 -17.19 -7.28 4.28
N ARG A 346 -16.00 -7.88 4.25
CA ARG A 346 -14.73 -7.14 4.21
C ARG A 346 -14.68 -6.19 3.01
N LEU A 347 -15.08 -6.65 1.82
CA LEU A 347 -15.15 -5.81 0.63
C LEU A 347 -16.07 -4.59 0.82
N GLU A 348 -17.24 -4.78 1.42
CA GLU A 348 -18.16 -3.67 1.73
C GLU A 348 -17.57 -2.69 2.75
N MET A 349 -16.89 -3.19 3.78
CA MET A 349 -16.17 -2.36 4.74
C MET A 349 -15.07 -1.53 4.04
N LEU A 350 -14.29 -2.13 3.13
CA LEU A 350 -13.27 -1.43 2.33
C LEU A 350 -13.89 -0.31 1.50
N LYS A 351 -15.01 -0.58 0.80
CA LYS A 351 -15.71 0.41 -0.03
C LYS A 351 -16.21 1.59 0.82
N ARG A 352 -16.79 1.30 2.00
CA ARG A 352 -17.27 2.32 2.94
C ARG A 352 -16.14 3.17 3.50
N ALA A 353 -15.06 2.52 3.98
CA ALA A 353 -13.90 3.21 4.56
C ALA A 353 -13.20 4.14 3.56
N ARG A 354 -13.05 3.71 2.30
CA ARG A 354 -12.48 4.56 1.24
C ARG A 354 -13.44 5.68 0.84
N ASN A 355 -14.73 5.37 0.67
CA ASN A 355 -15.77 6.31 0.28
C ASN A 355 -15.43 7.09 -1.02
N GLY A 356 -14.72 6.46 -1.95
CA GLY A 356 -14.31 7.03 -3.24
C GLY A 356 -13.16 8.05 -3.16
N GLY A 357 -12.97 8.79 -4.25
CA GLY A 357 -11.96 9.87 -4.31
C GLY A 357 -12.31 11.04 -3.40
N SER A 358 -11.29 11.69 -2.87
CA SER A 358 -11.40 12.91 -2.07
C SER A 358 -10.29 13.89 -2.42
N ILE A 359 -10.56 15.18 -2.21
CA ILE A 359 -9.64 16.29 -2.40
C ILE A 359 -9.18 16.76 -1.02
N THR A 360 -7.90 17.10 -0.89
CA THR A 360 -7.36 17.62 0.37
C THR A 360 -7.72 19.09 0.54
N PRO A 361 -7.89 19.61 1.78
CA PRO A 361 -8.15 21.03 1.99
C PRO A 361 -7.09 21.97 1.40
N LYS A 362 -5.85 21.50 1.24
CA LYS A 362 -4.79 22.25 0.54
C LYS A 362 -5.13 22.44 -0.93
N PHE A 363 -5.49 21.36 -1.64
CA PHE A 363 -5.85 21.43 -3.05
C PHE A 363 -7.20 22.09 -3.28
N ASP A 364 -8.16 21.96 -2.37
CA ASP A 364 -9.41 22.73 -2.44
C ASP A 364 -9.16 24.23 -2.54
N ARG A 365 -8.32 24.80 -1.65
CA ARG A 365 -7.94 26.23 -1.74
C ARG A 365 -7.25 26.61 -3.05
N ILE A 366 -6.52 25.69 -3.66
CA ILE A 366 -5.91 25.90 -4.98
C ILE A 366 -7.01 25.95 -6.05
N LEU A 367 -7.88 24.93 -6.08
CA LEU A 367 -8.98 24.85 -7.03
C LEU A 367 -9.95 26.04 -6.91
N GLN A 368 -10.30 26.47 -5.70
CA GLN A 368 -11.18 27.62 -5.50
C GLN A 368 -10.57 28.91 -6.07
N ARG A 369 -9.25 29.11 -5.98
CA ARG A 369 -8.59 30.25 -6.63
C ARG A 369 -8.73 30.19 -8.15
N HIS A 370 -8.55 29.01 -8.73
CA HIS A 370 -8.73 28.80 -10.16
C HIS A 370 -10.19 29.02 -10.60
N VAL A 371 -11.17 28.59 -9.78
CA VAL A 371 -12.59 28.86 -10.02
C VAL A 371 -12.87 30.37 -10.00
N LEU A 372 -12.39 31.09 -8.98
CA LEU A 372 -12.57 32.54 -8.87
C LEU A 372 -11.94 33.31 -10.04
N SER A 373 -10.81 32.82 -10.57
CA SER A 373 -10.15 33.40 -11.75
C SER A 373 -10.80 33.02 -13.08
N GLY A 374 -11.85 32.19 -13.08
CA GLY A 374 -12.54 31.74 -14.30
C GLY A 374 -11.87 30.58 -15.06
N HIS A 375 -10.64 30.19 -14.71
CA HIS A 375 -9.89 29.14 -15.40
C HIS A 375 -10.38 27.72 -15.08
N LEU A 376 -11.11 27.50 -13.98
CA LEU A 376 -11.64 26.19 -13.60
C LEU A 376 -13.16 26.22 -13.45
N ALA A 377 -13.84 25.17 -13.92
CA ALA A 377 -15.22 24.87 -13.59
C ALA A 377 -15.30 23.48 -12.93
N ILE A 378 -15.86 23.39 -11.73
CA ILE A 378 -16.07 22.12 -11.03
C ILE A 378 -17.54 21.72 -11.20
N VAL A 379 -17.78 20.59 -11.85
CA VAL A 379 -19.13 20.11 -12.15
C VAL A 379 -19.36 18.77 -11.47
N THR A 380 -20.17 18.77 -10.42
CA THR A 380 -20.47 17.59 -9.60
C THR A 380 -21.73 16.88 -10.07
N HIS A 381 -21.86 15.59 -9.71
CA HIS A 381 -22.96 14.73 -10.15
C HIS A 381 -23.06 14.63 -11.68
N THR A 382 -21.91 14.67 -12.36
CA THR A 382 -21.83 14.75 -13.82
C THR A 382 -20.93 13.66 -14.37
N ARG A 383 -21.34 13.08 -15.50
CA ARG A 383 -20.55 12.15 -16.31
C ARG A 383 -20.60 12.59 -17.77
N VAL A 384 -19.60 12.18 -18.54
CA VAL A 384 -19.66 12.22 -20.01
C VAL A 384 -20.62 11.11 -20.45
N GLN A 385 -21.67 11.47 -21.19
CA GLN A 385 -22.66 10.52 -21.70
C GLN A 385 -22.28 9.96 -23.06
N ASP A 386 -21.82 10.85 -23.94
CA ASP A 386 -21.32 10.56 -25.28
C ASP A 386 -20.40 11.70 -25.72
N GLY A 387 -19.61 11.45 -26.76
CA GLY A 387 -18.79 12.47 -27.38
C GLY A 387 -18.34 12.08 -28.79
N ILE A 388 -18.26 13.06 -29.67
CA ILE A 388 -17.82 12.90 -31.06
C ILE A 388 -16.57 13.75 -31.27
N TRP A 389 -15.52 13.12 -31.82
CA TRP A 389 -14.28 13.80 -32.17
C TRP A 389 -14.35 14.37 -33.59
N CYS A 390 -13.96 15.63 -33.76
CA CYS A 390 -13.79 16.25 -35.07
C CYS A 390 -12.30 16.48 -35.36
N GLY A 391 -11.72 15.67 -36.25
CA GLY A 391 -10.30 15.79 -36.63
C GLY A 391 -9.95 17.13 -37.29
N ARG A 392 -10.91 17.78 -37.97
CA ARG A 392 -10.70 19.08 -38.63
C ARG A 392 -10.52 20.23 -37.63
N SER A 393 -11.35 20.29 -36.60
CA SER A 393 -11.25 21.31 -35.55
C SER A 393 -10.32 20.89 -34.41
N GLN A 394 -9.92 19.61 -34.37
CA GLN A 394 -9.18 18.97 -33.28
C GLN A 394 -9.88 19.17 -31.92
N THR A 395 -11.20 18.99 -31.91
CA THR A 395 -12.03 19.14 -30.71
C THR A 395 -13.04 18.01 -30.56
N TRP A 396 -13.33 17.66 -29.32
CA TRP A 396 -14.49 16.88 -28.91
C TRP A 396 -15.71 17.77 -28.80
N SER A 397 -16.86 17.25 -29.22
CA SER A 397 -18.20 17.72 -28.85
C SER A 397 -18.81 16.70 -27.90
N ILE A 398 -18.88 17.00 -26.59
CA ILE A 398 -19.34 16.05 -25.57
C ILE A 398 -20.68 16.42 -24.94
N ARG A 399 -21.50 15.42 -24.66
CA ARG A 399 -22.74 15.56 -23.88
C ARG A 399 -22.51 15.16 -22.44
N LEU A 400 -23.02 15.97 -21.51
CA LEU A 400 -22.88 15.76 -20.07
C LEU A 400 -24.21 15.33 -19.46
N SER A 401 -24.17 14.40 -18.50
CA SER A 401 -25.37 13.83 -17.86
C SER A 401 -26.23 14.81 -17.06
N SER A 402 -25.66 15.93 -16.64
CA SER A 402 -26.33 16.96 -15.84
C SER A 402 -26.46 18.29 -16.59
N GLY A 403 -26.17 18.32 -17.89
CA GLY A 403 -26.35 19.51 -18.72
C GLY A 403 -27.83 19.74 -19.00
N GLN A 404 -28.26 21.01 -18.95
CA GLN A 404 -29.50 21.41 -19.63
C GLN A 404 -29.32 21.13 -21.14
N GLU A 405 -30.39 20.74 -21.83
CA GLU A 405 -30.41 20.14 -23.17
C GLU A 405 -29.80 20.99 -24.32
N ASP A 406 -29.27 22.19 -24.06
CA ASP A 406 -29.14 23.23 -25.08
C ASP A 406 -27.83 23.29 -25.90
N ALA A 407 -26.74 22.61 -25.52
CA ALA A 407 -25.57 22.47 -26.42
C ALA A 407 -24.53 21.45 -25.91
N PRO A 408 -23.85 20.72 -26.81
CA PRO A 408 -22.67 19.94 -26.43
C PRO A 408 -21.51 20.85 -26.02
N LEU A 409 -20.71 20.39 -25.06
CA LEU A 409 -19.50 21.08 -24.64
C LEU A 409 -18.35 20.79 -25.62
N CYS A 410 -17.80 21.83 -26.23
CA CYS A 410 -16.63 21.71 -27.11
C CYS A 410 -15.32 21.81 -26.34
N VAL A 411 -14.46 20.79 -26.43
CA VAL A 411 -13.18 20.72 -25.69
C VAL A 411 -12.06 20.13 -26.55
N ASP A 412 -10.81 20.50 -26.29
CA ASP A 412 -9.66 20.06 -27.07
C ASP A 412 -9.13 18.69 -26.63
N HIS A 413 -9.30 18.34 -25.35
CA HIS A 413 -8.77 17.09 -24.78
C HIS A 413 -9.56 16.63 -23.55
N ILE A 414 -9.58 15.32 -23.31
CA ILE A 414 -10.21 14.69 -22.15
C ILE A 414 -9.18 13.85 -21.41
N ILE A 415 -9.00 14.11 -20.12
CA ILE A 415 -8.08 13.39 -19.24
C ILE A 415 -8.87 12.62 -18.19
N HIS A 416 -8.73 11.30 -18.17
CA HIS A 416 -9.27 10.45 -17.11
C HIS A 416 -8.27 10.32 -15.97
N ALA A 417 -8.66 10.83 -14.81
CA ALA A 417 -7.96 10.69 -13.53
C ALA A 417 -8.80 9.82 -12.59
N THR A 418 -9.25 8.68 -13.10
CA THR A 418 -10.24 7.78 -12.47
C THR A 418 -9.62 6.73 -11.55
N GLY A 419 -8.30 6.75 -11.40
CA GLY A 419 -7.56 5.78 -10.60
C GLY A 419 -7.54 4.38 -11.21
N ALA A 420 -6.99 3.43 -10.47
CA ALA A 420 -6.88 2.03 -10.87
C ALA A 420 -7.36 1.14 -9.72
N ALA A 421 -8.42 0.37 -9.95
CA ALA A 421 -8.97 -0.54 -8.94
C ALA A 421 -8.13 -1.83 -8.87
N PRO A 422 -7.78 -2.33 -7.68
CA PRO A 422 -7.08 -3.60 -7.55
C PRO A 422 -7.87 -4.73 -8.20
N ASN A 423 -7.24 -5.48 -9.12
CA ASN A 423 -7.86 -6.64 -9.73
C ASN A 423 -6.80 -7.66 -10.15
N ILE A 424 -6.81 -8.85 -9.51
CA ILE A 424 -5.86 -9.93 -9.77
C ILE A 424 -6.04 -10.55 -11.16
N GLU A 425 -7.27 -10.64 -11.66
CA GLU A 425 -7.61 -11.19 -12.99
C GLU A 425 -7.07 -10.31 -14.12
N LYS A 426 -6.75 -9.05 -13.82
CA LYS A 426 -6.13 -8.10 -14.76
C LYS A 426 -4.60 -8.05 -14.67
N VAL A 427 -3.97 -8.83 -13.79
CA VAL A 427 -2.51 -8.91 -13.71
C VAL A 427 -2.01 -9.87 -14.78
N GLN A 428 -1.45 -9.32 -15.86
CA GLN A 428 -1.10 -10.09 -17.06
C GLN A 428 -0.20 -11.30 -16.79
N CYS A 429 0.84 -11.15 -15.95
CA CYS A 429 1.78 -12.22 -15.65
C CYS A 429 1.20 -13.34 -14.77
N MET A 430 -0.02 -13.18 -14.26
CA MET A 430 -0.67 -14.13 -13.36
C MET A 430 -1.69 -15.04 -14.06
N LYS A 431 -1.87 -14.91 -15.38
CA LYS A 431 -2.89 -15.68 -16.12
C LYS A 431 -2.72 -17.19 -15.96
N GLN A 432 -1.52 -17.72 -16.18
CA GLN A 432 -1.27 -19.16 -16.06
C GLN A 432 -1.44 -19.66 -14.61
N MET A 433 -1.02 -18.87 -13.61
CA MET A 433 -1.28 -19.19 -12.21
C MET A 433 -2.78 -19.25 -11.91
N LEU A 434 -3.58 -18.32 -12.42
CA LEU A 434 -5.04 -18.32 -12.24
C LEU A 434 -5.71 -19.52 -12.93
N GLU A 435 -5.15 -20.00 -14.05
CA GLU A 435 -5.65 -21.18 -14.77
C GLU A 435 -5.28 -22.49 -14.05
N LYS A 436 -4.02 -22.65 -13.62
CA LYS A 436 -3.48 -23.88 -13.03
C LYS A 436 -3.78 -24.01 -11.53
N TYR A 437 -3.80 -22.88 -10.82
CA TYR A 437 -4.09 -22.78 -9.38
C TYR A 437 -5.17 -21.72 -9.13
N PRO A 438 -6.44 -21.99 -9.52
CA PRO A 438 -7.53 -21.01 -9.40
C PRO A 438 -7.67 -20.45 -7.99
N LEU A 439 -7.81 -19.13 -7.91
CA LEU A 439 -7.99 -18.41 -6.65
C LEU A 439 -9.28 -17.59 -6.72
N PRO A 440 -10.27 -17.87 -5.85
CA PRO A 440 -11.49 -17.06 -5.78
C PRO A 440 -11.17 -15.59 -5.51
N SER A 441 -11.95 -14.69 -6.13
CA SER A 441 -11.80 -13.25 -5.97
C SER A 441 -13.15 -12.59 -5.63
N CYS A 442 -13.11 -11.54 -4.82
CA CYS A 442 -14.26 -10.69 -4.52
C CYS A 442 -14.07 -9.35 -5.25
N ASN A 443 -14.74 -9.16 -6.38
CA ASN A 443 -14.62 -7.96 -7.21
C ASN A 443 -13.15 -7.65 -7.60
N GLY A 444 -12.40 -8.69 -7.99
CA GLY A 444 -10.99 -8.61 -8.37
C GLY A 444 -10.00 -8.70 -7.21
N LEU A 445 -10.44 -8.67 -5.95
CA LEU A 445 -9.55 -8.87 -4.80
C LEU A 445 -9.42 -10.37 -4.47
N PRO A 446 -8.22 -10.96 -4.52
CA PRO A 446 -8.01 -12.37 -4.25
C PRO A 446 -8.26 -12.75 -2.78
N ARG A 447 -8.86 -13.92 -2.55
CA ARG A 447 -9.07 -14.50 -1.22
C ARG A 447 -7.81 -15.20 -0.71
N LEU A 448 -6.87 -14.41 -0.20
CA LEU A 448 -5.59 -14.89 0.34
C LEU A 448 -5.74 -15.58 1.70
N THR A 449 -4.69 -16.28 2.13
CA THR A 449 -4.52 -16.70 3.53
C THR A 449 -4.26 -15.50 4.46
N ASP A 450 -4.29 -15.71 5.78
CA ASP A 450 -4.02 -14.66 6.79
C ASP A 450 -2.60 -14.10 6.74
N ASP A 451 -1.69 -14.86 6.14
CA ASP A 451 -0.28 -14.50 5.90
C ASP A 451 -0.05 -13.92 4.49
N LEU A 452 -1.13 -13.62 3.77
CA LEU A 452 -1.14 -13.03 2.42
C LEU A 452 -0.59 -13.94 1.32
N MET A 453 -0.52 -15.25 1.58
CA MET A 453 -0.12 -16.30 0.64
C MET A 453 -1.31 -16.72 -0.24
N TRP A 454 -1.04 -17.09 -1.49
CA TRP A 454 -1.99 -17.55 -2.52
C TRP A 454 -2.79 -18.75 -2.04
N HIS A 455 -2.09 -19.78 -1.57
CA HIS A 455 -2.64 -20.98 -0.94
C HIS A 455 -1.56 -21.57 0.00
N ASN A 456 -1.93 -22.42 0.95
CA ASN A 456 -0.96 -23.05 1.86
C ASN A 456 0.12 -23.90 1.17
N SER A 457 -0.13 -24.35 -0.06
CA SER A 457 0.79 -25.17 -0.88
C SER A 457 1.51 -24.40 -1.99
N VAL A 458 1.18 -23.13 -2.23
CA VAL A 458 1.77 -22.32 -3.30
C VAL A 458 2.41 -21.08 -2.68
N PRO A 459 3.76 -21.03 -2.55
CA PRO A 459 4.49 -19.96 -1.87
C PRO A 459 4.59 -18.67 -2.69
N LEU A 460 3.44 -18.19 -3.14
CA LEU A 460 3.22 -16.92 -3.80
C LEU A 460 2.50 -15.99 -2.82
N PHE A 461 3.04 -14.80 -2.58
CA PHE A 461 2.49 -13.81 -1.67
C PHE A 461 2.04 -12.56 -2.41
N LEU A 462 0.99 -11.91 -1.94
CA LEU A 462 0.51 -10.65 -2.51
C LEU A 462 0.54 -9.57 -1.43
N THR A 463 0.93 -8.35 -1.81
CA THR A 463 0.93 -7.20 -0.90
C THR A 463 0.29 -5.98 -1.57
N GLY A 464 0.08 -4.92 -0.79
CA GLY A 464 -0.54 -3.69 -1.27
C GLY A 464 -2.04 -3.85 -1.52
N GLY A 465 -2.57 -3.14 -2.52
CA GLY A 465 -4.01 -3.09 -2.80
C GLY A 465 -4.65 -4.44 -3.13
N LEU A 466 -3.91 -5.39 -3.70
CA LEU A 466 -4.42 -6.74 -3.97
C LEU A 466 -4.60 -7.58 -2.69
N ALA A 467 -3.95 -7.22 -1.58
CA ALA A 467 -4.08 -7.89 -0.29
C ALA A 467 -5.12 -7.22 0.64
N ALA A 468 -5.97 -6.34 0.10
CA ALA A 468 -6.87 -5.50 0.91
C ALA A 468 -7.89 -6.29 1.74
N LEU A 469 -8.34 -7.47 1.29
CA LEU A 469 -9.25 -8.34 2.06
C LEU A 469 -8.62 -8.87 3.36
N ARG A 470 -7.30 -8.77 3.53
CA ARG A 470 -6.60 -9.20 4.76
C ARG A 470 -5.95 -8.02 5.49
N LEU A 471 -5.46 -7.03 4.75
CA LEU A 471 -4.78 -5.85 5.30
C LEU A 471 -5.72 -4.70 5.69
N GLY A 472 -6.95 -4.67 5.17
CA GLY A 472 -7.92 -3.61 5.46
C GLY A 472 -7.75 -2.34 4.61
N PRO A 473 -8.47 -1.25 4.95
CA PRO A 473 -8.61 -0.08 4.08
C PRO A 473 -7.30 0.66 3.74
N GLY A 474 -6.26 0.51 4.57
CA GLY A 474 -4.94 1.09 4.35
C GLY A 474 -4.04 0.30 3.39
N ALA A 475 -4.48 -0.85 2.87
CA ALA A 475 -3.66 -1.79 2.10
C ALA A 475 -2.99 -1.17 0.86
N ALA A 476 -3.70 -0.30 0.13
CA ALA A 476 -3.16 0.36 -1.07
C ALA A 476 -2.20 1.53 -0.77
N ASN A 477 -1.97 1.85 0.50
CA ASN A 477 -1.18 2.98 0.97
C ASN A 477 0.10 2.51 1.68
N LEU A 478 0.96 3.46 2.05
CA LEU A 478 2.21 3.18 2.80
C LEU A 478 1.97 2.48 4.14
N ALA A 479 0.80 2.69 4.78
CA ALA A 479 0.40 1.96 5.98
C ALA A 479 0.27 0.44 5.74
N GLY A 480 -0.28 0.07 4.57
CA GLY A 480 -0.44 -1.32 4.16
C GLY A 480 0.88 -1.98 3.77
N ALA A 481 1.82 -1.20 3.24
CA ALA A 481 3.15 -1.69 2.85
C ALA A 481 3.88 -2.34 4.03
N ARG A 482 4.00 -1.64 5.16
CA ARG A 482 4.66 -2.15 6.37
C ARG A 482 3.93 -3.34 6.99
N GLN A 483 2.61 -3.23 7.18
CA GLN A 483 1.80 -4.33 7.73
C GLN A 483 1.85 -5.60 6.87
N GLY A 484 1.85 -5.45 5.54
CA GLY A 484 1.98 -6.57 4.61
C GLY A 484 3.37 -7.19 4.66
N ALA A 485 4.41 -6.35 4.69
CA ALA A 485 5.80 -6.78 4.78
C ALA A 485 6.08 -7.62 6.03
N GLU A 486 5.54 -7.22 7.18
CA GLU A 486 5.60 -8.04 8.40
C GLU A 486 5.02 -9.43 8.12
N ARG A 487 3.72 -9.54 7.82
CA ARG A 487 3.04 -10.85 7.65
C ARG A 487 3.75 -11.77 6.66
N ILE A 488 4.23 -11.22 5.55
CA ILE A 488 4.93 -11.97 4.51
C ILE A 488 6.29 -12.46 5.01
N ALA A 489 7.12 -11.58 5.57
CA ALA A 489 8.46 -11.96 6.02
C ALA A 489 8.43 -13.07 7.08
N TRP A 490 7.48 -12.98 8.03
CA TRP A 490 7.22 -14.02 9.03
C TRP A 490 6.93 -15.38 8.40
N LYS A 491 6.06 -15.42 7.40
CA LYS A 491 5.68 -16.68 6.75
C LYS A 491 6.79 -17.24 5.87
N ILE A 492 7.54 -16.36 5.19
CA ILE A 492 8.71 -16.75 4.40
C ILE A 492 9.77 -17.42 5.28
N GLU A 493 10.02 -16.89 6.47
CA GLU A 493 10.96 -17.48 7.42
C GLU A 493 10.52 -18.88 7.91
N ASP A 494 9.22 -19.06 8.18
CA ASP A 494 8.65 -20.39 8.50
C ASP A 494 8.87 -21.39 7.36
N LEU A 495 8.59 -20.99 6.11
CA LEU A 495 8.72 -21.86 4.93
C LEU A 495 10.17 -22.23 4.62
N LEU A 496 11.09 -21.25 4.67
CA LEU A 496 12.50 -21.50 4.41
C LEU A 496 13.16 -22.30 5.54
N GLY A 497 12.79 -22.04 6.80
CA GLY A 497 13.32 -22.77 7.96
C GLY A 497 12.86 -24.22 8.06
N LYS A 498 11.68 -24.57 7.51
CA LYS A 498 11.23 -25.97 7.38
C LYS A 498 12.05 -26.77 6.36
N GLY A 499 12.53 -26.11 5.30
CA GLY A 499 13.36 -26.75 4.27
C GLY A 499 14.79 -27.07 4.68
N GLN A 500 15.31 -26.45 5.75
CA GLN A 500 16.67 -26.71 6.27
C GLN A 500 16.73 -27.83 7.33
N MET A 501 15.57 -28.36 7.76
CA MET A 501 15.46 -29.34 8.85
C MET A 501 15.23 -30.80 8.38
N ALA A 502 15.39 -31.10 7.09
CA ALA A 502 15.46 -32.48 6.62
C ALA A 502 16.85 -33.04 6.94
N LEU A 503 17.02 -33.55 8.17
CA LEU A 503 18.17 -34.38 8.53
C LEU A 503 18.05 -35.76 7.83
N PRO A 504 19.17 -36.43 7.51
CA PRO A 504 19.14 -37.78 6.95
C PRO A 504 18.44 -38.72 7.93
N GLU A 505 17.70 -39.69 7.40
CA GLU A 505 17.15 -40.80 8.18
C GLU A 505 18.33 -41.49 8.91
N GLU A 506 18.48 -41.22 10.21
CA GLU A 506 19.37 -42.01 11.06
C GLU A 506 18.65 -43.34 11.34
N GLU A 507 19.29 -44.41 10.87
CA GLU A 507 18.90 -45.80 11.12
C GLU A 507 18.68 -46.04 12.63
N ASP A 508 17.52 -46.63 12.94
CA ASP A 508 17.15 -47.10 14.26
C ASP A 508 18.27 -47.94 14.89
N SER A 509 18.88 -47.41 15.96
CA SER A 509 19.56 -48.24 16.95
C SER A 509 18.91 -48.06 18.32
N VAL A 510 18.17 -49.10 18.69
CA VAL A 510 17.47 -49.34 19.94
C VAL A 510 18.44 -49.24 21.13
N LEU A 511 18.19 -48.34 22.08
CA LEU A 511 18.47 -48.56 23.51
C LEU A 511 17.50 -47.74 24.38
N ALA A 512 16.68 -48.45 25.15
CA ALA A 512 15.66 -47.93 26.03
C ALA A 512 16.26 -47.29 27.31
N ASP A 513 15.78 -46.10 27.69
CA ASP A 513 15.69 -45.77 29.12
C ASP A 513 14.52 -44.80 29.42
N GLY A 514 13.55 -45.27 30.20
CA GLY A 514 12.22 -44.71 30.39
C GLY A 514 12.11 -43.55 31.40
N ARG A 515 13.18 -42.80 31.67
CA ARG A 515 13.18 -41.76 32.73
C ARG A 515 13.08 -40.31 32.24
N GLY A 516 13.25 -40.06 30.94
CA GLY A 516 13.18 -38.70 30.38
C GLY A 516 11.77 -38.14 30.15
N SER A 517 10.76 -39.01 30.04
CA SER A 517 9.39 -38.61 29.69
C SER A 517 8.63 -37.96 30.85
N GLN A 518 8.76 -38.50 32.07
CA GLN A 518 7.99 -38.06 33.24
C GLN A 518 8.44 -36.71 33.81
N LEU A 519 9.73 -36.35 33.67
CA LEU A 519 10.24 -35.03 34.07
C LEU A 519 9.69 -33.91 33.19
N ARG A 520 9.57 -34.14 31.87
CA ARG A 520 9.02 -33.17 30.91
C ARG A 520 7.52 -32.96 31.03
N GLU A 521 6.79 -33.87 31.67
CA GLU A 521 5.35 -33.78 31.87
C GLU A 521 5.02 -32.99 33.16
N ARG A 522 5.81 -33.19 34.23
CA ARG A 522 5.72 -32.38 35.46
C ARG A 522 6.09 -30.91 35.26
N GLU A 523 7.12 -30.62 34.46
CA GLU A 523 7.51 -29.24 34.12
C GLU A 523 6.46 -28.53 33.24
N ARG A 524 5.75 -29.29 32.38
CA ARG A 524 4.64 -28.76 31.56
C ARG A 524 3.41 -28.43 32.39
N ASN A 525 3.07 -29.27 33.38
CA ASN A 525 1.91 -29.04 34.24
C ASN A 525 2.13 -27.87 35.20
N THR A 526 3.35 -27.70 35.75
CA THR A 526 3.69 -26.54 36.59
C THR A 526 3.70 -25.22 35.82
N MET A 527 4.14 -25.22 34.55
CA MET A 527 4.01 -24.04 33.67
C MET A 527 2.56 -23.76 33.26
N ALA A 528 1.69 -24.77 33.19
CA ALA A 528 0.27 -24.59 32.89
C ALA A 528 -0.51 -24.00 34.07
N GLU A 529 -0.20 -24.40 35.30
CA GLU A 529 -0.80 -23.83 36.51
C GLU A 529 -0.37 -22.38 36.74
N GLN A 530 0.91 -22.04 36.52
CA GLN A 530 1.40 -20.66 36.62
C GLN A 530 0.86 -19.75 35.51
N ARG A 531 0.44 -20.30 34.36
CA ARG A 531 -0.24 -19.55 33.28
C ARG A 531 -1.64 -19.08 33.68
N SER A 532 -2.35 -19.84 34.52
CA SER A 532 -3.72 -19.53 34.94
C SER A 532 -3.81 -18.27 35.82
N GLU A 533 -2.76 -17.96 36.59
CA GLU A 533 -2.75 -16.79 37.49
C GLU A 533 -2.44 -15.45 36.79
N TYR A 534 -1.82 -15.46 35.60
CA TYR A 534 -1.34 -14.23 34.93
C TYR A 534 -1.96 -13.95 33.57
N THR A 535 -2.60 -14.92 32.93
CA THR A 535 -3.48 -14.66 31.80
C THR A 535 -4.90 -14.67 32.31
N GLY A 536 -5.52 -13.50 32.44
CA GLY A 536 -6.97 -13.37 32.66
C GLY A 536 -7.71 -14.02 31.49
N GLY A 537 -7.93 -15.32 31.61
CA GLY A 537 -8.59 -16.16 30.63
C GLY A 537 -9.89 -16.68 31.21
N PHE A 538 -10.95 -16.55 30.42
CA PHE A 538 -12.13 -17.41 30.45
C PHE A 538 -12.88 -17.49 31.80
N VAL A 539 -13.36 -16.34 32.29
CA VAL A 539 -14.57 -16.33 33.13
C VAL A 539 -15.63 -15.53 32.40
N ASN A 540 -16.77 -16.17 32.18
CA ASN A 540 -17.94 -15.64 31.53
C ASN A 540 -18.39 -14.36 32.28
N GLN A 541 -18.19 -13.18 31.70
CA GLN A 541 -18.43 -11.88 32.36
C GLN A 541 -19.92 -11.59 32.67
N PHE A 542 -20.82 -12.57 32.53
CA PHE A 542 -22.24 -12.48 32.88
C PHE A 542 -22.60 -13.10 34.25
N GLU A 543 -21.73 -13.88 34.89
CA GLU A 543 -22.00 -14.44 36.24
C GLU A 543 -21.61 -13.50 37.39
N ALA A 544 -20.83 -12.46 37.12
CA ALA A 544 -20.44 -11.46 38.12
C ALA A 544 -21.56 -10.42 38.44
N LEU A 545 -22.76 -10.57 37.86
CA LEU A 545 -23.90 -9.68 38.06
C LEU A 545 -25.02 -10.25 38.94
N THR A 546 -24.88 -11.47 39.45
CA THR A 546 -25.79 -12.02 40.46
C THR A 546 -25.16 -11.96 41.83
N LEU A 547 -25.13 -10.76 42.42
CA LEU A 547 -25.03 -10.61 43.87
C LEU A 547 -26.42 -10.85 44.46
N ASN A 548 -26.48 -11.83 45.35
CA ASN A 548 -27.60 -12.18 46.21
C ASN A 548 -28.25 -10.92 46.83
N GLU A 549 -29.54 -10.71 46.54
CA GLU A 549 -30.44 -10.12 47.54
C GLU A 549 -30.74 -11.20 48.59
N GLY A 550 -30.49 -10.86 49.85
CA GLY A 550 -30.32 -11.81 50.95
C GLY A 550 -31.60 -12.46 51.50
N ASN A 551 -31.44 -13.63 52.08
CA ASN A 551 -31.40 -13.83 53.54
C ASN A 551 -30.92 -15.25 53.87
#